data_AF-A0A7M1Q9K4-F1
#
_entry.id   AF-A0A7M1Q9K4-F1
#
_cell.length_a   1.000
_cell.length_b   1.000
_cell.length_c   1.000
_cell.angle_alpha   90.00
_cell.angle_beta   90.00
_cell.angle_gamma   90.00
#
_symmetry.space_group_name_H-M   'P 1'
#
loop_
_entity.id
_entity.type
_entity.pdbx_description
1 polymer ?
#
loop_
_entity_poly.entity_id
_entity_poly.type
_entity_poly.pdbx_seq_one_letter_code
_entity_poly.pdbx_strand_id
1 'polypeptide(L)'
;MGLHTNTPIIRATRAEHGLGASLGEAIAALGRDTSLAGIEAAAILLGDMPHIGLETLLALQRQARRSRIVRPCHMGQAGHPVLFGREFWPTLETLDGDDGAKRVLHRHRTRLISCNFDDPGVCLDIDRHEDLFGNKR
;
A
#
# COMPACT_ATOMS: atom_id res chain seq x y z
N MET A 1 11.23 5.83 7.85
CA MET A 1 9.75 5.98 7.87
C MET A 1 9.27 7.20 8.68
N GLY A 2 10.01 7.72 9.67
CA GLY A 2 9.57 8.92 10.40
C GLY A 2 8.26 8.73 11.18
N LEU A 3 7.94 7.48 11.55
CA LEU A 3 6.72 7.15 12.28
C LEU A 3 6.83 7.70 13.70
N HIS A 4 5.70 8.19 14.21
CA HIS A 4 5.61 8.65 15.58
C HIS A 4 5.78 7.45 16.55
N THR A 5 6.34 7.68 17.74
CA THR A 5 6.56 6.62 18.74
C THR A 5 5.26 5.94 19.19
N ASN A 6 4.13 6.63 19.03
CA ASN A 6 2.79 6.10 19.36
C ASN A 6 2.09 5.44 18.16
N THR A 7 2.77 5.20 17.03
CA THR A 7 2.18 4.46 15.91
C THR A 7 1.85 3.03 16.36
N PRO A 8 0.58 2.60 16.29
CA PRO A 8 0.21 1.23 16.66
C PRO A 8 0.94 0.20 15.82
N ILE A 9 1.38 -0.89 16.47
CA ILE A 9 2.07 -2.00 15.82
C ILE A 9 1.13 -3.21 15.80
N ILE A 10 0.89 -3.74 14.61
CA ILE A 10 0.20 -5.02 14.42
C ILE A 10 1.26 -6.05 14.06
N ARG A 11 1.39 -7.09 14.89
CA ARG A 11 2.25 -8.24 14.58
C ARG A 11 1.43 -9.26 13.80
N ALA A 12 1.74 -9.41 12.51
CA ALA A 12 1.21 -10.51 11.70
C ALA A 12 1.72 -11.85 12.25
N THR A 13 0.80 -12.76 12.51
CA THR A 13 1.09 -14.10 13.04
C THR A 13 1.28 -15.15 11.95
N ARG A 14 0.85 -14.83 10.71
CA ARG A 14 0.96 -15.69 9.53
C ARG A 14 1.93 -15.14 8.49
N ALA A 15 2.90 -14.33 8.90
CA ALA A 15 3.81 -13.67 7.95
C ALA A 15 4.67 -14.68 7.15
N GLU A 16 4.89 -15.87 7.69
CA GLU A 16 5.56 -16.99 7.04
C GLU A 16 4.76 -17.58 5.86
N HIS A 17 3.47 -17.28 5.77
CA HIS A 17 2.63 -17.61 4.61
C HIS A 17 2.74 -16.57 3.47
N GLY A 18 3.60 -15.55 3.63
CA GLY A 18 3.88 -14.56 2.60
C GLY A 18 3.24 -13.19 2.82
N LEU A 19 3.52 -12.28 1.89
CA LEU A 19 3.10 -10.87 1.97
C LEU A 19 1.56 -10.73 1.99
N GLY A 20 0.84 -11.58 1.28
CA GLY A 20 -0.63 -11.58 1.26
C GLY A 20 -1.21 -11.88 2.63
N ALA A 21 -0.67 -12.87 3.34
CA ALA A 21 -1.16 -13.28 4.65
C ALA A 21 -0.99 -12.18 5.70
N SER A 22 0.22 -11.59 5.77
CA SER A 22 0.49 -10.48 6.70
C SER A 22 -0.35 -9.23 6.40
N LEU A 23 -0.56 -8.90 5.12
CA LEU A 23 -1.45 -7.81 4.71
C LEU A 23 -2.91 -8.10 5.08
N GLY A 24 -3.38 -9.32 4.85
CA GLY A 24 -4.74 -9.73 5.20
C GLY A 24 -5.02 -9.60 6.70
N GLU A 25 -4.09 -10.07 7.54
CA GLU A 25 -4.18 -9.92 9.00
C GLU A 25 -4.20 -8.45 9.44
N ALA A 26 -3.36 -7.61 8.82
CA ALA A 26 -3.32 -6.18 9.12
C ALA A 26 -4.66 -5.50 8.76
N ILE A 27 -5.22 -5.75 7.57
CA ILE A 27 -6.52 -5.18 7.19
C ILE A 27 -7.64 -5.70 8.11
N ALA A 28 -7.63 -6.98 8.46
CA ALA A 28 -8.63 -7.54 9.36
C ALA A 28 -8.58 -6.89 10.76
N ALA A 29 -7.37 -6.59 11.25
CA ALA A 29 -7.19 -5.86 12.51
C ALA A 29 -7.74 -4.42 12.40
N LEU A 30 -7.42 -3.69 11.31
CA LEU A 30 -7.97 -2.35 11.07
C LEU A 30 -9.50 -2.36 10.88
N GLY A 31 -10.06 -3.43 10.30
CA GLY A 31 -11.49 -3.60 10.09
C GLY A 31 -12.28 -3.79 11.40
N ARG A 32 -11.65 -4.40 12.42
CA ARG A 32 -12.25 -4.60 13.75
C ARG A 32 -12.13 -3.38 14.66
N ASP A 33 -11.24 -2.44 14.35
CA ASP A 33 -11.08 -1.21 15.13
C ASP A 33 -12.22 -0.22 14.82
N THR A 34 -13.15 -0.10 15.77
CA THR A 34 -14.32 0.77 15.64
C THR A 34 -13.96 2.25 15.63
N SER A 35 -12.80 2.64 16.17
CA SER A 35 -12.31 4.03 16.09
C SER A 35 -11.99 4.43 14.66
N LEU A 36 -11.73 3.46 13.78
CA LEU A 36 -11.43 3.66 12.37
C LEU A 36 -12.67 3.54 11.47
N ALA A 37 -13.88 3.40 12.01
CA ALA A 37 -15.09 3.19 11.21
C ALA A 37 -15.35 4.28 10.15
N GLY A 38 -14.94 5.52 10.42
CA GLY A 38 -15.05 6.65 9.48
C GLY A 38 -13.98 6.72 8.39
N ILE A 39 -12.95 5.88 8.44
CA ILE A 39 -11.84 5.93 7.48
C ILE A 39 -12.25 5.31 6.15
N GLU A 40 -12.13 6.05 5.05
CA GLU A 40 -12.58 5.60 3.74
C GLU A 40 -11.64 4.63 3.02
N ALA A 41 -10.34 4.67 3.30
CA ALA A 41 -9.34 3.89 2.58
C ALA A 41 -8.10 3.63 3.43
N ALA A 42 -7.36 2.58 3.10
CA ALA A 42 -6.03 2.31 3.63
C ALA A 42 -4.99 2.47 2.51
N ALA A 43 -3.87 3.13 2.81
CA ALA A 43 -2.71 3.18 1.94
C ALA A 43 -1.74 2.06 2.32
N ILE A 44 -1.33 1.24 1.35
CA ILE A 44 -0.35 0.18 1.55
C ILE A 44 1.01 0.65 1.04
N LEU A 45 1.90 0.97 1.99
CA LEU A 45 3.28 1.37 1.76
C LEU A 45 4.20 0.19 2.08
N LEU A 46 5.28 0.05 1.33
CA LEU A 46 6.36 -0.87 1.66
C LEU A 46 7.40 -0.14 2.54
N GLY A 47 7.95 -0.84 3.53
CA GLY A 47 8.83 -0.23 4.54
C GLY A 47 10.20 0.17 4.01
N ASP A 48 10.58 -0.37 2.86
CA ASP A 48 11.82 -0.20 2.11
C ASP A 48 11.74 0.85 1.00
N MET A 49 10.64 1.61 0.91
CA MET A 49 10.46 2.70 -0.06
C MET A 49 10.50 4.10 0.60
N PRO A 50 11.64 4.53 1.16
CA PRO A 50 11.73 5.79 1.91
C PRO A 50 11.74 7.04 1.01
N HIS A 51 11.89 6.88 -0.31
CA HIS A 51 12.10 7.99 -1.24
C HIS A 51 10.81 8.59 -1.80
N ILE A 52 9.63 8.08 -1.42
CA ILE A 52 8.33 8.60 -1.87
C ILE A 52 8.15 10.04 -1.33
N GLY A 53 7.89 10.98 -2.23
CA GLY A 53 7.70 12.38 -1.87
C GLY A 53 6.42 12.63 -1.06
N LEU A 54 6.50 13.57 -0.11
CA LEU A 54 5.33 13.97 0.70
C LEU A 54 4.19 14.51 -0.17
N GLU A 55 4.50 15.32 -1.19
CA GLU A 55 3.50 15.86 -2.12
C GLU A 55 2.76 14.76 -2.89
N THR A 56 3.48 13.70 -3.27
CA THR A 56 2.89 12.52 -3.91
C THR A 56 1.93 11.81 -2.97
N LEU A 57 2.31 11.61 -1.70
CA LEU A 57 1.43 11.01 -0.69
C LEU A 57 0.16 11.85 -0.46
N LEU A 58 0.30 13.17 -0.33
CA LEU A 58 -0.83 14.09 -0.16
C LEU A 58 -1.74 14.10 -1.40
N ALA A 59 -1.17 14.05 -2.60
CA ALA A 59 -1.93 13.97 -3.85
C ALA A 59 -2.70 12.66 -3.98
N LEU A 60 -2.08 11.53 -3.66
CA LEU A 60 -2.74 10.23 -3.62
C LEU A 60 -3.87 10.20 -2.58
N GLN A 61 -3.65 10.75 -1.40
CA GLN A 61 -4.66 10.85 -0.35
C GLN A 61 -5.92 11.59 -0.84
N ARG A 62 -5.77 12.70 -1.58
CA ARG A 62 -6.91 13.45 -2.13
C ARG A 62 -7.77 12.62 -3.10
N GLN A 63 -7.18 11.64 -3.78
CA GLN A 63 -7.87 10.73 -4.71
C GLN A 63 -8.57 9.56 -3.99
N ALA A 64 -8.23 9.30 -2.73
CA ALA A 64 -8.78 8.18 -1.97
C ALA A 64 -10.29 8.30 -1.85
N ARG A 65 -11.00 7.20 -2.16
CA ARG A 65 -12.45 7.10 -1.99
C ARG A 65 -12.78 5.69 -1.52
N ARG A 66 -13.85 5.57 -0.73
CA ARG A 66 -14.39 4.28 -0.28
C ARG A 66 -14.50 3.22 -1.37
N SER A 67 -14.85 3.64 -2.59
CA SER A 67 -15.14 2.76 -3.71
C SER A 67 -14.03 2.67 -4.78
N ARG A 68 -12.82 3.18 -4.53
CA ARG A 68 -11.73 3.18 -5.54
C ARG A 68 -10.46 2.53 -5.04
N ILE A 69 -9.69 1.97 -5.98
CA ILE A 69 -8.28 1.65 -5.76
C ILE A 69 -7.49 2.72 -6.49
N VAL A 70 -6.51 3.35 -5.84
CA VAL A 70 -5.65 4.36 -6.45
C VAL A 70 -4.21 3.86 -6.41
N ARG A 71 -3.52 3.94 -7.55
CA ARG A 71 -2.13 3.51 -7.68
C ARG A 71 -1.31 4.57 -8.41
N PRO A 72 -0.17 5.03 -7.87
CA PRO A 72 0.73 5.91 -8.60
C PRO A 72 1.43 5.14 -9.71
N CYS A 73 1.80 5.87 -10.76
CA CYS A 73 2.70 5.41 -11.80
C CYS A 73 3.74 6.50 -12.06
N HIS A 74 4.98 6.10 -12.35
CA HIS A 74 6.04 6.98 -12.82
C HIS A 74 6.58 6.44 -14.14
N MET A 75 6.58 7.26 -15.19
CA MET A 75 7.02 6.86 -16.55
C MET A 75 6.41 5.54 -17.05
N GLY A 76 5.12 5.30 -16.75
CA GLY A 76 4.41 4.08 -17.14
C GLY A 76 4.65 2.87 -16.22
N GLN A 77 5.59 2.95 -15.28
CA GLN A 77 5.81 1.93 -14.27
C GLN A 77 4.85 2.14 -13.09
N ALA A 78 4.13 1.08 -12.72
CA ALA A 78 3.17 1.15 -11.63
C ALA A 78 3.86 0.98 -10.26
N GLY A 79 3.54 1.86 -9.32
CA GLY A 79 4.26 2.00 -8.06
C GLY A 79 3.41 1.83 -6.80
N HIS A 80 3.93 2.37 -5.70
CA HIS A 80 3.38 2.42 -4.35
C HIS A 80 3.36 3.86 -3.80
N PRO A 81 2.52 4.18 -2.81
CA PRO A 81 1.54 3.29 -2.17
C PRO A 81 0.34 2.99 -3.04
N VAL A 82 -0.27 1.83 -2.80
CA VAL A 82 -1.59 1.51 -3.35
C VAL A 82 -2.65 1.82 -2.30
N LEU A 83 -3.61 2.68 -2.63
CA LEU A 83 -4.70 3.02 -1.74
C LEU A 83 -5.91 2.15 -2.07
N PHE A 84 -6.41 1.42 -1.08
CA PHE A 84 -7.61 0.60 -1.20
C PHE A 84 -8.74 1.21 -0.40
N GLY A 85 -9.80 1.61 -1.10
CA GLY A 85 -11.07 1.98 -0.48
C GLY A 85 -11.64 0.86 0.40
N ARG A 86 -12.43 1.24 1.41
CA ARG A 86 -12.96 0.32 2.42
C ARG A 86 -13.83 -0.80 1.84
N GLU A 87 -14.45 -0.60 0.68
CA GLU A 87 -15.20 -1.67 0.00
C GLU A 87 -14.33 -2.88 -0.42
N PHE A 88 -13.01 -2.69 -0.56
CA PHE A 88 -12.10 -3.77 -0.93
C PHE A 88 -11.52 -4.50 0.27
N TRP A 89 -11.70 -3.99 1.49
CA TRP A 89 -11.14 -4.58 2.71
C TRP A 89 -11.57 -6.03 2.91
N PRO A 90 -12.86 -6.41 2.75
CA PRO A 90 -13.25 -7.82 2.87
C PRO A 90 -12.51 -8.76 1.91
N THR A 91 -12.09 -8.28 0.73
CA THR A 91 -11.29 -9.08 -0.21
C THR A 91 -9.82 -9.11 0.19
N LEU A 92 -9.29 -8.01 0.73
CA LEU A 92 -7.92 -7.94 1.24
C LEU A 92 -7.72 -8.83 2.49
N GLU A 93 -8.72 -8.93 3.35
CA GLU A 93 -8.69 -9.78 4.56
C GLU A 93 -8.50 -11.27 4.22
N THR A 94 -8.91 -11.68 3.02
CA THR A 94 -8.79 -13.07 2.55
C THR A 94 -7.46 -13.38 1.84
N LEU A 95 -6.54 -12.42 1.80
CA LEU A 95 -5.25 -12.62 1.16
C LEU A 95 -4.40 -13.64 1.90
N ASP A 96 -3.63 -14.40 1.12
CA ASP A 96 -2.68 -15.41 1.56
C ASP A 96 -1.60 -15.57 0.48
N GLY A 97 -0.48 -16.22 0.79
CA GLY A 97 0.61 -16.42 -0.16
C GLY A 97 1.43 -15.14 -0.45
N ASP A 98 2.29 -15.22 -1.46
CA ASP A 98 3.28 -14.17 -1.77
C ASP A 98 2.79 -13.07 -2.71
N ASP A 99 1.62 -13.24 -3.34
CA ASP A 99 1.12 -12.30 -4.35
C ASP A 99 0.75 -10.91 -3.79
N GLY A 100 0.67 -10.78 -2.47
CA GLY A 100 0.17 -9.58 -1.83
C GLY A 100 -1.21 -9.18 -2.39
N ALA A 101 -1.40 -7.90 -2.67
CA ALA A 101 -2.67 -7.39 -3.21
C ALA A 101 -2.79 -7.47 -4.75
N LYS A 102 -1.85 -8.11 -5.47
CA LYS A 102 -1.86 -8.17 -6.95
C LYS A 102 -3.17 -8.75 -7.50
N ARG A 103 -3.69 -9.79 -6.85
CA ARG A 103 -4.97 -10.44 -7.23
C ARG A 103 -6.16 -9.51 -7.08
N VAL A 104 -6.18 -8.66 -6.04
CA VAL A 104 -7.24 -7.66 -5.82
C VAL A 104 -7.21 -6.60 -6.91
N LEU A 105 -6.03 -6.12 -7.28
CA LEU A 105 -5.84 -5.17 -8.37
C LEU A 105 -6.38 -5.73 -9.70
N HIS A 106 -6.03 -6.98 -10.02
CA HIS A 106 -6.51 -7.62 -11.25
C HIS A 106 -8.03 -7.79 -11.27
N ARG A 107 -8.60 -8.28 -10.15
CA ARG A 107 -10.05 -8.51 -10.02
C ARG A 107 -10.87 -7.22 -10.13
N HIS A 108 -10.35 -6.12 -9.60
CA HIS A 108 -11.06 -4.83 -9.53
C HIS A 108 -10.52 -3.77 -10.48
N ARG A 109 -9.97 -4.19 -11.63
CA ARG A 109 -9.36 -3.31 -12.65
C ARG A 109 -10.25 -2.15 -13.09
N THR A 110 -11.57 -2.32 -13.12
CA THR A 110 -12.54 -1.28 -13.52
C THR A 110 -12.67 -0.16 -12.48
N ARG A 111 -12.21 -0.39 -11.26
CA ARG A 111 -12.22 0.56 -10.14
C ARG A 111 -10.81 1.00 -9.74
N LEU A 112 -9.80 0.57 -10.51
CA LEU A 112 -8.39 0.96 -10.35
C LEU A 112 -8.13 2.25 -11.14
N ILE A 113 -7.72 3.29 -10.42
CA ILE A 113 -7.31 4.58 -10.98
C ILE A 113 -5.79 4.65 -10.90
N SER A 114 -5.15 4.78 -12.07
CA SER A 114 -3.71 5.01 -12.16
C SER A 114 -3.42 6.50 -12.24
N CYS A 115 -2.55 7.02 -11.38
CA CYS A 115 -2.21 8.43 -11.29
C CYS A 115 -0.74 8.63 -11.67
N ASN A 116 -0.46 9.42 -12.70
CA ASN A 116 0.92 9.68 -13.11
C ASN A 116 1.58 10.73 -12.22
N PHE A 117 2.80 10.45 -11.75
CA PHE A 117 3.61 11.35 -10.94
C PHE A 117 5.01 11.50 -11.53
N ASP A 118 5.58 12.69 -11.41
CA ASP A 118 7.01 12.94 -11.61
C ASP A 118 7.75 12.71 -10.28
N ASP A 119 7.63 11.49 -9.75
CA ASP A 119 8.25 11.06 -8.50
C ASP A 119 8.74 9.63 -8.69
N PRO A 120 10.04 9.41 -8.93
CA PRO A 120 10.59 8.07 -9.08
C PRO A 120 10.51 7.26 -7.77
N GLY A 121 10.37 7.91 -6.61
CA GLY A 121 10.27 7.27 -5.31
C GLY A 121 9.11 6.28 -5.21
N VAL A 122 8.04 6.46 -5.99
CA VAL A 122 6.90 5.52 -6.04
C VAL A 122 7.26 4.16 -6.62
N CYS A 123 8.41 4.04 -7.28
CA CYS A 123 8.90 2.83 -7.93
C CYS A 123 10.23 2.32 -7.36
N LEU A 124 10.79 3.00 -6.34
CA LEU A 124 12.11 2.70 -5.79
C LEU A 124 12.00 2.08 -4.39
N ASP A 125 12.24 0.78 -4.32
CA ASP A 125 12.49 -0.02 -3.12
C ASP A 125 13.99 -0.20 -2.86
N ILE A 126 14.36 -0.53 -1.62
CA ILE A 126 15.75 -0.75 -1.20
C ILE A 126 15.88 -2.22 -0.75
N ASP A 127 16.35 -3.07 -1.65
CA ASP A 127 16.55 -4.51 -1.40
C ASP A 127 17.98 -4.84 -1.00
N ARG A 128 18.93 -4.04 -1.49
CA ARG A 128 20.36 -4.23 -1.34
C ARG A 128 21.01 -2.98 -0.77
N HIS A 129 22.15 -3.16 -0.12
CA HIS A 129 22.93 -2.04 0.41
C HIS A 129 23.30 -1.01 -0.67
N GLU A 130 23.53 -1.45 -1.90
CA GLU A 130 23.82 -0.58 -3.04
C GLU A 130 22.64 0.33 -3.44
N ASP A 131 21.40 -0.08 -3.16
CA ASP A 131 20.20 0.70 -3.48
C ASP A 131 20.10 1.97 -2.62
N LEU A 132 20.74 2.00 -1.44
CA LEU A 132 20.78 3.18 -0.56
C LEU A 132 21.40 4.41 -1.22
N PHE A 133 22.25 4.19 -2.22
CA PHE A 133 22.98 5.26 -2.92
C PHE A 133 22.39 5.59 -4.29
N GLY A 134 21.19 5.05 -4.61
CA GLY A 134 20.49 5.32 -5.87
C GLY A 134 20.99 4.51 -7.07
N ASN A 135 21.78 3.46 -6.86
CA ASN A 135 22.31 2.61 -7.92
C ASN A 135 21.37 1.42 -8.23
N LYS A 136 20.08 1.66 -8.47
CA LYS A 136 19.23 0.65 -9.10
C LYS A 136 19.45 0.69 -10.61
N ARG A 137 20.04 -0.38 -11.16
CA ARG A 137 20.26 -0.56 -12.61
C ARG A 137 18.96 -0.76 -13.36
#